data_AF-A0A526TVW4-F1
#
_entry.id   AF-A0A526TVW4-F1
#
_cell.length_a   1.000
_cell.length_b   1.000
_cell.length_c   1.000
_cell.angle_alpha   90.00
_cell.angle_beta   90.00
_cell.angle_gamma   90.00
#
_symmetry.space_group_name_H-M   'P 1'
#
loop_
_entity.id
_entity.type
_entity.pdbx_description
1 polymer ?
#
loop_
_entity_poly.entity_id
_entity_poly.type
_entity_poly.pdbx_seq_one_letter_code
_entity_poly.pdbx_strand_id
1 'polypeptide(L)'
;DWQIASGVSAQYLRTRLASLRSMNFFKGRFGDIDLHQLGYDGSQTSAEDDLAIWQRAVPAQFSGVAVFVPSPADRMALAIAHGGLDAHTHSDWLVDCAVAIHGEDVDWDTFLDIVGRRGLAVPAAVALSYLTFEIGIPVPEPTMARILDMADGVGLSRWSSVLQAKPRTDFGGLVWLSRGLAKQLRLKRKKGRLQQEPPA
;
A
#
# COMPACT_ATOMS: atom_id res chain seq x y z
N ASP A 1 -18.77 -22.62 5.74
CA ASP A 1 -17.30 -22.43 5.88
C ASP A 1 -16.83 -21.25 5.04
N TRP A 2 -15.60 -20.78 5.28
CA TRP A 2 -14.96 -19.76 4.45
C TRP A 2 -14.65 -20.34 3.06
N GLN A 3 -15.03 -19.62 2.01
CA GLN A 3 -14.83 -20.02 0.61
C GLN A 3 -13.90 -19.05 -0.10
N ILE A 4 -13.03 -19.58 -0.96
CA ILE A 4 -12.06 -18.76 -1.68
C ILE A 4 -12.78 -17.99 -2.79
N ALA A 5 -12.58 -16.67 -2.85
CA ALA A 5 -13.23 -15.78 -3.82
C ALA A 5 -12.47 -15.70 -5.17
N SER A 6 -11.71 -16.73 -5.56
CA SER A 6 -10.83 -16.71 -6.74
C SER A 6 -11.39 -17.40 -7.98
N GLY A 7 -12.50 -18.13 -7.84
CA GLY A 7 -13.11 -18.92 -8.93
C GLY A 7 -12.29 -20.16 -9.36
N VAL A 8 -11.22 -20.52 -8.63
CA VAL A 8 -10.37 -21.69 -8.91
C VAL A 8 -10.36 -22.68 -7.73
N SER A 9 -10.03 -23.95 -7.99
CA SER A 9 -10.06 -25.01 -6.97
C SER A 9 -8.95 -24.86 -5.92
N ALA A 10 -9.21 -25.38 -4.71
CA ALA A 10 -8.24 -25.37 -3.62
C ALA A 10 -6.96 -26.16 -3.96
N GLN A 11 -7.08 -27.27 -4.71
CA GLN A 11 -5.93 -28.05 -5.20
C GLN A 11 -5.04 -27.23 -6.13
N TYR A 12 -5.64 -26.44 -7.03
CA TYR A 12 -4.88 -25.54 -7.91
C TYR A 12 -4.17 -24.44 -7.12
N LEU A 13 -4.83 -23.87 -6.11
CA LEU A 13 -4.22 -22.83 -5.29
C LEU A 13 -3.08 -23.37 -4.43
N ARG A 14 -3.20 -24.59 -3.89
CA ARG A 14 -2.15 -25.23 -3.09
C ARG A 14 -0.80 -25.26 -3.79
N THR A 15 -0.77 -25.55 -5.10
CA THR A 15 0.48 -25.57 -5.88
C THR A 15 1.04 -24.18 -6.18
N ARG A 16 0.31 -23.12 -5.83
CA ARG A 16 0.68 -21.72 -6.11
C ARG A 16 0.73 -20.84 -4.87
N LEU A 17 0.45 -21.37 -3.68
CA LEU A 17 0.36 -20.58 -2.44
C LEU A 17 1.61 -19.72 -2.23
N ALA A 18 2.81 -20.27 -2.40
CA ALA A 18 4.07 -19.53 -2.25
C ALA A 18 4.21 -18.32 -3.19
N SER A 19 3.49 -18.31 -4.31
CA SER A 19 3.50 -17.23 -5.30
C SER A 19 2.38 -16.19 -5.10
N LEU A 20 1.46 -16.41 -4.16
CA LEU A 20 0.34 -15.52 -3.89
C LEU A 20 0.66 -14.56 -2.75
N ARG A 21 0.52 -13.26 -2.99
CA ARG A 21 0.62 -12.24 -1.93
C ARG A 21 -0.56 -12.33 -0.96
N SER A 22 -1.77 -12.35 -1.51
CA SER A 22 -3.00 -12.38 -0.71
C SER A 22 -4.09 -13.21 -1.38
N MET A 23 -5.11 -13.56 -0.61
CA MET A 23 -6.26 -14.34 -1.02
C MET A 23 -7.49 -13.89 -0.24
N ASN A 24 -8.54 -13.51 -0.97
CA ASN A 24 -9.82 -13.17 -0.38
C ASN A 24 -10.68 -14.42 -0.14
N PHE A 25 -11.28 -14.48 1.04
CA PHE A 25 -12.23 -15.49 1.47
C PHE A 25 -13.56 -14.85 1.81
N PHE A 26 -14.67 -15.48 1.44
CA PHE A 26 -16.02 -15.02 1.74
C PHE A 26 -16.78 -16.03 2.61
N LYS A 27 -17.64 -15.54 3.50
CA LYS A 27 -18.50 -16.39 4.35
C LYS A 27 -19.91 -15.82 4.48
N GLY A 28 -20.64 -15.75 3.36
CA GLY A 28 -22.05 -15.38 3.35
C GLY A 28 -22.29 -14.04 4.05
N ARG A 29 -23.23 -14.01 5.00
CA ARG A 29 -23.55 -12.80 5.78
C ARG A 29 -22.40 -12.27 6.66
N PHE A 30 -21.33 -13.05 6.86
CA PHE A 30 -20.17 -12.65 7.65
C PHE A 30 -19.13 -11.87 6.84
N GLY A 31 -19.39 -11.61 5.56
CA GLY A 31 -18.55 -10.79 4.71
C GLY A 31 -17.31 -11.51 4.19
N ASP A 32 -16.30 -10.71 3.84
CA ASP A 32 -15.03 -11.15 3.30
C ASP A 32 -13.82 -10.84 4.20
N ILE A 33 -12.78 -11.65 4.05
CA ILE A 33 -11.46 -11.46 4.67
C ILE A 33 -10.42 -11.63 3.57
N ASP A 34 -9.58 -10.62 3.37
CA ASP A 34 -8.38 -10.73 2.54
C ASP A 34 -7.20 -11.15 3.40
N LEU A 35 -6.71 -12.36 3.20
CA LEU A 35 -5.57 -12.92 3.93
C LEU A 35 -4.29 -12.65 3.16
N HIS A 36 -3.31 -12.00 3.80
CA HIS A 36 -2.03 -11.65 3.18
C HIS A 36 -0.90 -12.48 3.79
N GLN A 37 -0.01 -12.99 2.94
CA GLN A 37 1.27 -13.55 3.36
C GLN A 37 2.33 -12.47 3.57
N LEU A 38 2.20 -11.35 2.85
CA LEU A 38 3.14 -10.23 2.88
C LEU A 38 2.35 -8.93 2.99
N GLY A 39 2.82 -8.00 3.83
CA GLY A 39 2.14 -6.72 4.05
C GLY A 39 2.19 -5.78 2.86
N TYR A 40 3.20 -5.90 1.99
CA TYR A 40 3.41 -5.01 0.84
C TYR A 40 3.48 -5.77 -0.48
N ASP A 41 3.47 -5.06 -1.62
CA ASP A 41 3.66 -5.69 -2.92
C ASP A 41 5.12 -6.15 -3.13
N GLY A 42 5.32 -7.05 -4.10
CA GLY A 42 6.62 -7.68 -4.39
C GLY A 42 7.78 -6.71 -4.69
N SER A 43 7.50 -5.46 -5.07
CA SER A 43 8.56 -4.46 -5.26
C SER A 43 9.08 -3.84 -3.96
N GLN A 44 8.32 -3.99 -2.87
CA GLN A 44 8.55 -3.42 -1.54
C GLN A 44 8.75 -4.50 -0.46
N THR A 45 8.72 -5.79 -0.83
CA THR A 45 8.83 -6.91 0.11
C THR A 45 10.22 -6.98 0.76
N SER A 46 10.22 -7.19 2.07
CA SER A 46 11.41 -7.39 2.90
C SER A 46 10.98 -8.15 4.15
N ALA A 47 11.60 -9.32 4.39
CA ALA A 47 11.21 -10.18 5.53
C ALA A 47 11.47 -9.51 6.88
N GLU A 48 12.57 -8.76 6.99
CA GLU A 48 12.90 -7.96 8.18
C GLU A 48 11.84 -6.89 8.41
N ASP A 49 11.51 -6.14 7.36
CA ASP A 49 10.54 -5.05 7.49
C ASP A 49 9.12 -5.58 7.72
N ASP A 50 8.78 -6.77 7.21
CA ASP A 50 7.48 -7.42 7.43
C ASP A 50 7.38 -7.93 8.88
N LEU A 51 8.47 -8.46 9.44
CA LEU A 51 8.55 -8.82 10.86
C LEU A 51 8.40 -7.59 11.76
N ALA A 52 8.97 -6.45 11.35
CA ALA A 52 8.90 -5.21 12.12
C ALA A 52 7.46 -4.70 12.33
N ILE A 53 6.54 -4.97 11.37
CA ILE A 53 5.10 -4.66 11.51
C ILE A 53 4.51 -5.40 12.72
N TRP A 54 4.85 -6.68 12.88
CA TRP A 54 4.37 -7.51 13.98
C TRP A 54 4.97 -7.08 15.32
N GLN A 55 6.25 -6.68 15.32
CA GLN A 55 6.94 -6.22 16.52
C GLN A 55 6.38 -4.89 17.05
N ARG A 56 5.91 -4.02 16.15
CA ARG A 56 5.26 -2.74 16.51
C ARG A 56 3.74 -2.84 16.63
N ALA A 57 3.16 -4.03 16.52
CA ALA A 57 1.72 -4.19 16.59
C ALA A 57 1.20 -3.79 17.98
N VAL A 58 0.09 -3.05 17.99
CA VAL A 58 -0.55 -2.53 19.21
C VAL A 58 -1.84 -3.27 19.50
N PRO A 59 -2.21 -3.46 20.78
CA PRO A 59 -3.48 -4.07 21.13
C PRO A 59 -4.65 -3.16 20.74
N ALA A 60 -5.75 -3.78 20.30
CA ALA A 60 -6.99 -3.10 19.97
C ALA A 60 -8.19 -3.99 20.31
N GLN A 61 -9.40 -3.44 20.17
CA GLN A 61 -10.64 -4.19 20.28
C GLN A 61 -11.42 -4.14 18.97
N PHE A 62 -11.87 -5.31 18.52
CA PHE A 62 -12.77 -5.44 17.38
C PHE A 62 -14.02 -6.20 17.80
N SER A 63 -15.15 -5.49 17.90
CA SER A 63 -16.44 -6.06 18.34
C SER A 63 -16.34 -6.83 19.68
N GLY A 64 -15.58 -6.28 20.64
CA GLY A 64 -15.35 -6.89 21.96
C GLY A 64 -14.32 -8.02 21.97
N VAL A 65 -13.69 -8.33 20.83
CA VAL A 65 -12.59 -9.28 20.75
C VAL A 65 -11.27 -8.52 20.84
N ALA A 66 -10.39 -8.95 21.74
CA ALA A 66 -9.03 -8.45 21.83
C ALA A 66 -8.23 -8.91 20.61
N VAL A 67 -7.64 -7.96 19.90
CA VAL A 67 -6.86 -8.19 18.68
C VAL A 67 -5.56 -7.38 18.71
N PHE A 68 -4.65 -7.68 17.80
CA PHE A 68 -3.51 -6.82 17.49
C PHE A 68 -3.69 -6.21 16.11
N VAL A 69 -3.32 -4.94 15.99
CA VAL A 69 -3.31 -4.20 14.73
C VAL A 69 -1.93 -3.58 14.52
N PRO A 70 -1.50 -3.30 13.27
CA PRO A 70 -0.26 -2.58 13.04
C PRO A 70 -0.27 -1.22 13.75
N SER A 71 0.91 -0.67 14.06
CA SER A 71 1.03 0.68 14.64
C SER A 71 0.38 1.74 13.74
N PRO A 72 0.04 2.95 14.26
CA PRO A 72 -0.48 4.03 13.43
C PRO A 72 0.41 4.35 12.22
N ALA A 73 1.73 4.41 12.44
CA ALA A 73 2.72 4.62 11.37
C ALA A 73 2.68 3.50 10.31
N ASP A 74 2.62 2.23 10.73
CA ASP A 74 2.52 1.09 9.82
C ASP A 74 1.20 1.11 9.04
N ARG A 75 0.07 1.42 9.67
CA ARG A 75 -1.24 1.51 9.00
C ARG A 75 -1.27 2.61 7.95
N MET A 76 -0.71 3.79 8.26
CA MET A 76 -0.56 4.86 7.27
C MET A 76 0.29 4.42 6.08
N ALA A 77 1.45 3.81 6.34
CA ALA A 77 2.33 3.34 5.27
C ALA A 77 1.67 2.25 4.42
N LEU A 78 0.95 1.31 5.03
CA LEU A 78 0.17 0.28 4.34
C LEU A 78 -0.94 0.90 3.48
N ALA A 79 -1.70 1.86 4.02
CA ALA A 79 -2.75 2.56 3.27
C ALA A 79 -2.18 3.29 2.04
N ILE A 80 -1.08 4.03 2.21
CA ILE A 80 -0.38 4.73 1.12
C ILE A 80 0.15 3.74 0.07
N ALA A 81 0.75 2.63 0.51
CA ALA A 81 1.32 1.62 -0.40
C ALA A 81 0.25 0.95 -1.28
N HIS A 82 -0.94 0.70 -0.72
CA HIS A 82 -2.03 0.04 -1.43
C HIS A 82 -2.90 1.00 -2.25
N GLY A 83 -3.10 2.23 -1.77
CA GLY A 83 -4.01 3.21 -2.38
C GLY A 83 -3.32 4.21 -3.32
N GLY A 84 -2.07 4.59 -3.05
CA GLY A 84 -1.42 5.74 -3.68
C GLY A 84 -1.21 5.63 -5.20
N LEU A 85 -1.11 4.41 -5.74
CA LEU A 85 -0.85 4.20 -7.18
C LEU A 85 -2.12 4.17 -8.05
N ASP A 86 -3.29 3.94 -7.47
CA ASP A 86 -4.59 3.91 -8.16
C ASP A 86 -5.62 4.85 -7.48
N ALA A 87 -5.13 5.93 -6.86
CA ALA A 87 -5.89 6.93 -6.09
C ALA A 87 -7.15 7.46 -6.79
N HIS A 88 -7.16 7.48 -8.12
CA HIS A 88 -8.27 7.89 -8.98
C HIS A 88 -9.45 6.89 -9.01
N THR A 89 -9.32 5.72 -8.38
CA THR A 89 -10.36 4.68 -8.35
C THR A 89 -10.98 4.53 -6.96
N HIS A 90 -10.18 4.64 -5.90
CA HIS A 90 -10.63 4.60 -4.50
C HIS A 90 -9.76 5.56 -3.69
N SER A 91 -10.37 6.48 -2.94
CA SER A 91 -9.69 7.48 -2.10
C SER A 91 -9.88 7.23 -0.59
N ASP A 92 -10.58 6.15 -0.22
CA ASP A 92 -10.89 5.82 1.17
C ASP A 92 -9.62 5.63 2.03
N TRP A 93 -8.50 5.27 1.41
CA TRP A 93 -7.19 5.14 2.07
C TRP A 93 -6.60 6.48 2.57
N LEU A 94 -7.04 7.63 2.03
CA LEU A 94 -6.70 8.93 2.58
C LEU A 94 -7.43 9.18 3.92
N VAL A 95 -8.64 8.62 4.06
CA VAL A 95 -9.40 8.67 5.31
C VAL A 95 -8.68 7.85 6.38
N ASP A 96 -8.16 6.67 6.05
CA ASP A 96 -7.35 5.87 6.98
C ASP A 96 -6.14 6.65 7.52
N CYS A 97 -5.46 7.40 6.63
CA CYS A 97 -4.36 8.26 7.04
C CYS A 97 -4.84 9.42 7.92
N ALA A 98 -5.93 10.10 7.56
CA ALA A 98 -6.48 11.19 8.35
C ALA A 98 -6.93 10.76 9.75
N VAL A 99 -7.57 9.58 9.85
CA VAL A 99 -8.00 8.98 11.12
C VAL A 99 -6.78 8.68 12.00
N ALA A 100 -5.73 8.07 11.43
CA ALA A 100 -4.51 7.80 12.18
C ALA A 100 -3.84 9.10 12.68
N ILE A 101 -3.75 10.13 11.85
CA ILE A 101 -3.13 11.42 12.21
C ILE A 101 -3.91 12.14 13.32
N HIS A 102 -5.25 12.08 13.29
CA HIS A 102 -6.09 12.83 14.21
C HIS A 102 -6.36 12.08 15.52
N GLY A 103 -6.54 10.77 15.44
CA GLY A 103 -7.01 9.95 16.55
C GLY A 103 -5.90 9.30 17.36
N GLU A 104 -4.65 9.33 16.90
CA GLU A 104 -3.59 8.47 17.41
C GLU A 104 -2.23 9.17 17.45
N ASP A 105 -1.37 8.73 18.36
CA ASP A 105 0.01 9.20 18.45
C ASP A 105 0.87 8.53 17.37
N VAL A 106 0.89 9.14 16.19
CA VAL A 106 1.74 8.71 15.08
C VAL A 106 3.20 8.99 15.42
N ASP A 107 3.99 7.92 15.53
CA ASP A 107 5.45 8.02 15.52
C ASP A 107 5.92 8.34 14.09
N TRP A 108 6.18 9.62 13.84
CA TRP A 108 6.58 10.13 12.54
C TRP A 108 7.99 9.70 12.12
N ASP A 109 8.89 9.42 13.07
CA ASP A 109 10.23 8.93 12.76
C ASP A 109 10.16 7.48 12.25
N THR A 110 9.35 6.65 12.93
CA THR A 110 9.03 5.30 12.45
C THR A 110 8.36 5.35 11.06
N PHE A 111 7.41 6.28 10.84
CA PHE A 111 6.78 6.45 9.53
C PHE A 111 7.79 6.81 8.43
N LEU A 112 8.69 7.77 8.69
CA LEU A 112 9.73 8.19 7.75
C LEU A 112 10.69 7.04 7.40
N ASP A 113 11.08 6.22 8.38
CA ASP A 113 11.92 5.03 8.16
C ASP A 113 11.22 4.02 7.24
N ILE A 114 9.95 3.71 7.52
CA ILE A 114 9.15 2.81 6.66
C ILE A 114 9.06 3.37 5.24
N VAL A 115 8.79 4.67 5.10
CA VAL A 115 8.69 5.34 3.80
C VAL A 115 9.97 5.22 3.00
N GLY A 116 11.13 5.43 3.65
CA GLY A 116 12.44 5.29 3.02
C GLY A 116 12.73 3.85 2.62
N ARG A 117 12.65 2.91 3.56
CA ARG A 117 12.99 1.47 3.36
C ARG A 117 12.10 0.80 2.32
N ARG A 118 10.81 1.17 2.28
CA ARG A 118 9.82 0.60 1.34
C ARG A 118 9.70 1.37 0.03
N GLY A 119 10.44 2.46 -0.16
CA GLY A 119 10.39 3.26 -1.39
C GLY A 119 9.05 3.96 -1.62
N LEU A 120 8.39 4.42 -0.55
CA LEU A 120 7.06 5.03 -0.57
C LEU A 120 7.10 6.57 -0.62
N ALA A 121 8.27 7.19 -0.77
CA ALA A 121 8.42 8.64 -0.66
C ALA A 121 7.49 9.42 -1.60
N VAL A 122 7.41 9.02 -2.87
CA VAL A 122 6.55 9.70 -3.86
C VAL A 122 5.05 9.54 -3.54
N PRO A 123 4.49 8.33 -3.35
CA PRO A 123 3.07 8.22 -2.97
C PRO A 123 2.77 8.87 -1.61
N ALA A 124 3.69 8.84 -0.65
CA ALA A 124 3.53 9.55 0.63
C ALA A 124 3.49 11.07 0.43
N ALA A 125 4.38 11.64 -0.39
CA ALA A 125 4.37 13.06 -0.72
C ALA A 125 3.04 13.50 -1.33
N VAL A 126 2.51 12.73 -2.28
CA VAL A 126 1.21 13.02 -2.91
C VAL A 126 0.09 12.98 -1.88
N ALA A 127 0.02 11.91 -1.08
CA ALA A 127 -1.04 11.69 -0.11
C ALA A 127 -1.05 12.77 0.97
N LEU A 128 0.10 12.98 1.63
CA LEU A 128 0.18 13.89 2.76
C LEU A 128 0.10 15.35 2.33
N SER A 129 0.61 15.71 1.15
CA SER A 129 0.44 17.08 0.63
C SER A 129 -1.03 17.37 0.37
N TYR A 130 -1.78 16.43 -0.20
CA TYR A 130 -3.23 16.59 -0.39
C TYR A 130 -3.96 16.73 0.95
N LEU A 131 -3.67 15.85 1.91
CA LEU A 131 -4.26 15.93 3.26
C LEU A 131 -3.93 17.27 3.95
N THR A 132 -2.71 17.78 3.80
CA THR A 132 -2.29 19.02 4.47
C THR A 132 -2.86 20.25 3.80
N PHE A 133 -2.70 20.38 2.48
CA PHE A 133 -3.00 21.63 1.76
C PHE A 133 -4.46 21.73 1.28
N GLU A 134 -5.10 20.61 0.94
CA GLU A 134 -6.48 20.62 0.44
C GLU A 134 -7.50 20.28 1.53
N ILE A 135 -7.15 19.42 2.48
CA ILE A 135 -8.07 18.97 3.54
C ILE A 135 -7.81 19.68 4.88
N GLY A 136 -6.58 20.16 5.13
CA GLY A 136 -6.21 20.83 6.38
C GLY A 136 -5.86 19.87 7.53
N ILE A 137 -5.48 18.62 7.24
CA ILE A 137 -5.00 17.67 8.24
C ILE A 137 -3.55 18.02 8.63
N PRO A 138 -3.24 18.19 9.93
CA PRO A 138 -1.93 18.67 10.37
C PRO A 138 -0.89 17.55 10.31
N VAL A 139 -0.05 17.57 9.27
CA VAL A 139 1.21 16.81 9.22
C VAL A 139 2.33 17.73 9.71
N PRO A 140 3.22 17.28 10.62
CA PRO A 140 4.33 18.10 11.09
C PRO A 140 5.20 18.59 9.93
N GLU A 141 5.51 19.89 9.93
CA GLU A 141 6.31 20.52 8.87
C GLU A 141 7.67 19.82 8.64
N PRO A 142 8.43 19.42 9.69
CA PRO A 142 9.69 18.69 9.49
C PRO A 142 9.48 17.35 8.77
N THR A 143 8.40 16.65 9.09
CA THR A 143 8.05 15.37 8.45
C THR A 143 7.71 15.58 6.98
N MET A 144 6.87 16.58 6.67
CA MET A 144 6.52 16.92 5.29
C MET A 144 7.78 17.26 4.47
N ALA A 145 8.66 18.10 5.01
CA ALA A 145 9.90 18.50 4.35
C ALA A 145 10.79 17.28 4.05
N ARG A 146 10.93 16.34 4.99
CA ARG A 146 11.69 15.10 4.77
C ARG A 146 11.09 14.20 3.69
N ILE A 147 9.77 14.09 3.64
CA ILE A 147 9.09 13.28 2.63
C ILE A 147 9.28 13.87 1.23
N LEU A 148 9.16 15.20 1.11
CA LEU A 148 9.39 15.90 -0.15
C LEU A 148 10.84 15.75 -0.62
N ASP A 149 11.81 15.91 0.27
CA ASP A 149 13.24 15.70 -0.02
C ASP A 149 13.51 14.27 -0.50
N MET A 150 12.99 13.26 0.20
CA MET A 150 13.09 11.85 -0.23
C MET A 150 12.43 11.63 -1.59
N ALA A 151 11.28 12.23 -1.84
CA ALA A 151 10.53 12.09 -3.10
C ALA A 151 11.25 12.77 -4.28
N ASP A 152 11.88 13.91 -4.04
CA ASP A 152 12.68 14.65 -5.02
C ASP A 152 13.95 13.88 -5.39
N GLY A 153 14.56 13.19 -4.42
CA GLY A 153 15.72 12.32 -4.63
C GLY A 153 15.46 11.11 -5.55
N VAL A 154 14.21 10.71 -5.80
CA VAL A 154 13.85 9.55 -6.66
C VAL A 154 13.91 9.89 -8.17
N GLY A 155 14.18 11.14 -8.54
CA GLY A 155 14.44 11.57 -9.93
C GLY A 155 13.27 11.37 -10.91
N LEU A 156 13.58 11.05 -12.19
CA LEU A 156 12.60 10.94 -13.28
C LEU A 156 11.47 9.91 -13.05
N SER A 157 11.63 8.98 -12.09
CA SER A 157 10.59 8.01 -11.71
C SER A 157 9.34 8.69 -11.12
N ARG A 158 9.49 9.89 -10.55
CA ARG A 158 8.42 10.76 -10.03
C ARG A 158 7.33 11.02 -11.06
N TRP A 159 7.70 11.21 -12.32
CA TRP A 159 6.75 11.47 -13.41
C TRP A 159 5.78 10.32 -13.60
N SER A 160 6.24 9.07 -13.47
CA SER A 160 5.35 7.91 -13.63
C SER A 160 4.31 7.82 -12.50
N SER A 161 4.67 8.18 -11.28
CA SER A 161 3.78 8.15 -10.10
C SER A 161 2.84 9.35 -10.06
N VAL A 162 3.32 10.56 -10.41
CA VAL A 162 2.48 11.77 -10.55
C VAL A 162 1.45 11.59 -11.67
N LEU A 163 1.85 11.00 -12.81
CA LEU A 163 0.93 10.63 -13.88
C LEU A 163 -0.06 9.52 -13.48
N GLN A 164 0.20 8.78 -12.39
CA GLN A 164 -0.72 7.80 -11.80
C GLN A 164 -1.70 8.38 -10.79
N ALA A 165 -1.31 9.46 -10.12
CA ALA A 165 -2.18 10.19 -9.20
C ALA A 165 -3.18 11.13 -9.89
N LYS A 166 -2.85 11.66 -11.08
CA LYS A 166 -3.73 12.63 -11.76
C LYS A 166 -5.02 12.02 -12.36
N PRO A 167 -6.15 12.75 -12.35
CA PRO A 167 -7.43 12.30 -12.91
C PRO A 167 -7.38 12.00 -14.41
N ARG A 168 -8.19 11.03 -14.87
CA ARG A 168 -8.24 10.58 -16.28
C ARG A 168 -8.75 11.64 -17.27
N THR A 169 -9.38 12.69 -16.77
CA THR A 169 -10.12 13.70 -17.55
C THR A 169 -9.25 14.82 -18.11
N ASP A 170 -8.00 14.96 -17.65
CA ASP A 170 -7.16 16.14 -17.93
C ASP A 170 -6.03 15.88 -18.94
N PHE A 171 -6.07 14.78 -19.71
CA PHE A 171 -4.91 14.31 -20.48
C PHE A 171 -5.14 14.05 -21.97
N GLY A 172 -4.28 14.65 -22.80
CA GLY A 172 -4.16 14.34 -24.24
C GLY A 172 -3.50 12.97 -24.53
N GLY A 173 -3.72 12.44 -25.73
CA GLY A 173 -3.46 11.03 -26.11
C GLY A 173 -2.03 10.49 -25.93
N LEU A 174 -1.00 11.34 -25.92
CA LEU A 174 0.40 10.92 -25.70
C LEU A 174 0.69 10.47 -24.25
N VAL A 175 -0.04 11.01 -23.26
CA VAL A 175 0.11 10.64 -21.85
C VAL A 175 -0.55 9.29 -21.55
N TRP A 176 -1.58 8.92 -22.31
CA TRP A 176 -2.25 7.63 -22.19
C TRP A 176 -1.33 6.46 -22.57
N LEU A 177 -0.55 6.61 -23.65
CA LEU A 177 0.41 5.60 -24.12
C LEU A 177 1.57 5.41 -23.13
N SER A 178 2.10 6.49 -22.57
CA SER A 178 3.20 6.43 -21.59
C SER A 178 2.77 5.80 -20.25
N ARG A 179 1.53 6.04 -19.79
CA ARG A 179 0.93 5.31 -18.66
C ARG A 179 0.77 3.82 -18.94
N GLY A 180 0.30 3.44 -20.14
CA GLY A 180 0.18 2.04 -20.55
C GLY A 180 1.53 1.31 -20.49
N LEU A 181 2.58 1.95 -21.00
CA LEU A 181 3.95 1.43 -20.96
C LEU A 181 4.48 1.34 -19.52
N ALA A 182 4.29 2.37 -18.69
CA ALA A 182 4.70 2.35 -17.29
C ALA A 182 3.99 1.25 -16.47
N LYS A 183 2.68 1.08 -16.68
CA LYS A 183 1.90 -0.01 -16.07
C LYS A 183 2.41 -1.38 -16.53
N GLN A 184 2.70 -1.55 -17.82
CA GLN A 184 3.25 -2.79 -18.35
C GLN A 184 4.65 -3.11 -17.81
N LEU A 185 5.53 -2.11 -17.69
CA LEU A 185 6.86 -2.27 -17.11
C LEU A 185 6.78 -2.64 -15.61
N ARG A 186 5.86 -2.02 -14.86
CA ARG A 186 5.57 -2.38 -13.45
C ARG A 186 5.08 -3.82 -13.32
N LEU A 187 4.12 -4.23 -14.15
CA LEU A 187 3.59 -5.60 -14.15
C LEU A 187 4.69 -6.63 -14.50
N LYS A 188 5.58 -6.31 -15.44
CA LYS A 188 6.74 -7.15 -15.77
C LYS A 188 7.73 -7.26 -14.60
N ARG A 189 8.04 -6.17 -13.90
CA ARG A 189 8.86 -6.19 -12.67
C ARG A 189 8.20 -6.98 -11.54
N LYS A 190 6.87 -6.87 -11.38
CA LYS A 190 6.08 -7.64 -10.39
C LYS A 190 6.11 -9.14 -10.66
N LYS A 191 6.11 -9.55 -11.94
CA LYS A 191 6.12 -10.95 -12.36
C LYS A 191 7.49 -11.63 -12.18
N GLY A 192 8.59 -10.87 -12.19
CA GLY A 192 9.95 -11.41 -12.04
C GLY A 192 10.41 -11.68 -10.60
N ARG A 193 9.67 -11.20 -9.59
CA ARG A 193 10.07 -11.27 -8.17
C ARG A 193 9.27 -12.23 -7.30
N LEU A 194 8.11 -12.69 -7.78
CA LEU A 194 7.44 -13.87 -7.22
C LEU A 194 8.04 -15.07 -7.95
N GLN A 195 9.12 -15.67 -7.43
CA GLN A 195 9.72 -16.86 -8.01
C GLN A 195 8.65 -17.95 -8.15
N GLN A 196 8.35 -18.32 -9.39
CA GLN A 196 7.69 -19.58 -9.69
C GLN A 196 8.82 -20.58 -9.85
N GLU A 197 9.06 -21.40 -8.82
CA GLU A 197 9.67 -22.70 -9.11
C GLU A 197 8.66 -23.49 -9.95
N PRO A 198 9.09 -24.11 -11.06
CA PRO A 198 8.19 -24.95 -11.85
C PRO A 198 7.67 -26.09 -10.96
N PRO A 199 6.39 -26.49 -11.12
CA PRO A 199 5.86 -27.62 -10.38
C PRO A 199 6.69 -28.87 -10.71
N ALA A 200 7.09 -29.58 -9.66
CA ALA A 200 7.66 -30.93 -9.76
C ALA A 200 6.63 -31.95 -10.25
#